data_AF-A0A923YAC2-F1
#
_entry.id   AF-A0A923YAC2-F1
#
_cell.length_a   1.000
_cell.length_b   1.000
_cell.length_c   1.000
_cell.angle_alpha   90.00
_cell.angle_beta   90.00
_cell.angle_gamma   90.00
#
_symmetry.space_group_name_H-M   'P 1'
#
loop_
_entity.id
_entity.type
_entity.pdbx_description
1 polymer ?
#
loop_
_entity_poly.entity_id
_entity_poly.type
_entity_poly.pdbx_seq_one_letter_code
_entity_poly.pdbx_strand_id
1 'polypeptide(L)'
;MAFDKATVDASPTGLVRSDPWLDATVRHAAQALVGGTWTNAEQITVLAEAWWDGTALSNAQWIDWNARNRRLGELIGTPAPVAAVAAALAWQGSAFGAASNLRRANLFMRVGWTHDKWQPAFDVLYTPADAGRIVTASLGWLGDRLRIDSGLRVYGGPDSAVLAQVPTRRIGYLSATWAF
;
A
#
# COMPACT_ATOMS: atom_id res chain seq x y z
N MET A 1 -25.10 35.27 39.37
CA MET A 1 -24.26 36.14 38.53
C MET A 1 -23.21 35.24 37.88
N ALA A 2 -23.27 35.14 36.56
CA ALA A 2 -22.71 34.03 35.79
C ALA A 2 -21.19 34.12 35.62
N PHE A 3 -20.54 32.96 35.69
CA PHE A 3 -19.13 32.79 35.34
C PHE A 3 -18.95 32.93 33.83
N ASP A 4 -17.99 33.76 33.46
CA ASP A 4 -17.56 34.05 32.10
C ASP A 4 -16.98 32.78 31.45
N LYS A 5 -17.61 32.31 30.37
CA LYS A 5 -17.14 31.18 29.56
C LYS A 5 -16.38 31.73 28.36
N ALA A 6 -15.14 32.15 28.57
CA ALA A 6 -14.15 32.20 27.50
C ALA A 6 -13.68 30.76 27.21
N THR A 7 -14.49 29.97 26.50
CA THR A 7 -14.01 28.71 25.91
C THR A 7 -13.14 29.05 24.72
N VAL A 8 -11.83 28.97 24.94
CA VAL A 8 -10.78 29.02 23.92
C VAL A 8 -11.02 27.86 22.95
N ASP A 9 -11.65 28.17 21.82
CA ASP A 9 -11.83 27.25 20.69
C ASP A 9 -10.54 27.22 19.87
N ALA A 10 -9.47 26.68 20.46
CA ALA A 10 -8.21 26.44 19.77
C ALA A 10 -8.03 24.94 19.61
N SER A 11 -8.84 24.32 18.75
CA SER A 11 -8.37 23.08 18.13
C SER A 11 -7.07 23.44 17.38
N PRO A 12 -5.92 22.82 17.69
CA PRO A 12 -4.69 23.04 16.95
C PRO A 12 -4.99 22.90 15.46
N THR A 13 -4.69 23.93 14.68
CA THR A 13 -4.91 23.94 13.23
C THR A 13 -4.22 22.70 12.63
N GLY A 14 -5.00 21.68 12.25
CA GLY A 14 -4.49 20.37 11.78
C GLY A 14 -5.20 19.15 12.37
N LEU A 15 -5.78 19.26 13.57
CA LEU A 15 -6.61 18.20 14.17
C LEU A 15 -8.05 18.30 13.65
N VAL A 16 -8.26 17.84 12.42
CA VAL A 16 -9.59 17.82 11.78
C VAL A 16 -10.33 16.53 12.14
N ARG A 17 -11.60 16.65 12.55
CA ARG A 17 -12.53 15.57 12.94
C ARG A 17 -13.23 14.86 11.76
N SER A 18 -13.17 15.41 10.55
CA SER A 18 -13.84 14.87 9.37
C SER A 18 -13.03 13.77 8.71
N ASP A 19 -13.72 12.67 8.37
CA ASP A 19 -13.14 11.53 7.68
C ASP A 19 -12.90 11.85 6.20
N PRO A 20 -11.64 11.91 5.74
CA PRO A 20 -11.36 12.14 4.33
C PRO A 20 -11.77 10.95 3.45
N TRP A 21 -12.10 9.79 4.04
CA TRP A 21 -12.55 8.58 3.34
C TRP A 21 -14.07 8.52 3.16
N LEU A 22 -14.85 9.28 3.95
CA LEU A 22 -16.33 9.22 3.94
C LEU A 22 -16.99 9.86 2.72
N ASP A 23 -16.24 10.49 1.81
CA ASP A 23 -16.81 11.09 0.58
C ASP A 23 -16.35 10.41 -0.72
N ALA A 24 -15.54 9.36 -0.65
CA ALA A 24 -15.19 8.58 -1.83
C ALA A 24 -16.20 7.43 -2.07
N THR A 25 -17.50 7.72 -1.97
CA THR A 25 -18.48 6.83 -2.63
C THR A 25 -18.37 7.11 -4.13
N VAL A 26 -17.30 6.63 -4.78
CA VAL A 26 -17.15 6.73 -6.24
C VAL A 26 -18.17 5.79 -6.86
N ARG A 27 -19.42 6.24 -6.94
CA ARG A 27 -20.46 5.57 -7.71
C ARG A 27 -20.12 5.81 -9.18
N HIS A 28 -19.92 4.72 -9.94
CA HIS A 28 -19.56 4.73 -11.37
C HIS A 28 -18.12 5.15 -11.70
N ALA A 29 -17.13 4.53 -11.06
CA ALA A 29 -15.74 4.63 -11.52
C ALA A 29 -15.47 3.68 -12.68
N ALA A 30 -14.73 4.16 -13.69
CA ALA A 30 -14.18 3.25 -14.70
C ALA A 30 -13.07 2.37 -14.09
N GLN A 31 -12.87 1.21 -14.69
CA GLN A 31 -11.72 0.36 -14.41
C GLN A 31 -11.25 -0.18 -15.75
N ALA A 32 -9.94 -0.26 -15.94
CA ALA A 32 -9.33 -0.77 -17.16
C ALA A 32 -8.10 -1.58 -16.81
N LEU A 33 -7.88 -2.68 -17.51
CA LEU A 33 -6.69 -3.50 -17.40
C LEU A 33 -6.25 -3.91 -18.80
N VAL A 34 -4.94 -3.81 -19.05
CA VAL A 34 -4.30 -4.36 -20.24
C VAL A 34 -3.09 -5.14 -19.79
N GLY A 35 -2.91 -6.32 -20.35
CA GLY A 35 -1.80 -7.17 -19.95
C GLY A 35 -1.63 -8.36 -20.86
N GLY A 36 -0.54 -9.07 -20.63
CA GLY A 36 -0.20 -10.26 -21.38
C GLY A 36 0.71 -11.16 -20.57
N THR A 37 0.64 -12.45 -20.90
CA THR A 37 1.54 -13.47 -20.39
C THR A 37 2.25 -14.11 -21.56
N TRP A 38 3.53 -14.40 -21.38
CA TRP A 38 4.34 -15.14 -22.33
C TRP A 38 5.11 -16.23 -21.59
N THR A 39 5.06 -17.45 -22.12
CA THR A 39 5.80 -18.59 -21.56
C THR A 39 6.62 -19.24 -22.67
N ASN A 40 7.89 -19.53 -22.40
CA ASN A 40 8.77 -20.19 -23.34
C ASN A 40 8.86 -21.71 -23.09
N ALA A 41 9.60 -22.41 -23.96
CA ALA A 41 9.82 -23.86 -23.84
C ALA A 41 10.60 -24.27 -22.58
N GLU A 42 11.39 -23.35 -22.01
CA GLU A 42 12.13 -23.54 -20.76
C GLU A 42 11.26 -23.29 -19.52
N GLN A 43 9.95 -23.11 -19.70
CA GLN A 43 8.98 -22.81 -18.64
C GLN A 43 9.28 -21.51 -17.88
N ILE A 44 9.99 -20.57 -18.50
CA ILE A 44 10.07 -19.19 -18.04
C ILE A 44 8.78 -18.50 -18.45
N THR A 45 8.07 -17.95 -17.48
CA THR A 45 6.84 -17.18 -17.66
C THR A 45 7.06 -15.72 -17.30
N VAL A 46 6.71 -14.82 -18.20
CA VAL A 46 6.66 -13.38 -17.97
C VAL A 46 5.22 -12.92 -18.06
N LEU A 47 4.72 -12.28 -17.00
CA LEU A 47 3.43 -11.61 -16.94
C LEU A 47 3.69 -10.12 -16.79
N ALA A 48 3.01 -9.30 -17.60
CA ALA A 48 3.02 -7.85 -17.45
C ALA A 48 1.61 -7.31 -17.58
N GLU A 49 1.21 -6.45 -16.65
CA GLU A 49 -0.12 -5.84 -16.60
C GLU A 49 -0.02 -4.36 -16.26
N ALA A 50 -0.88 -3.56 -16.86
CA ALA A 50 -1.13 -2.18 -16.50
C ALA A 50 -2.62 -2.04 -16.22
N TRP A 51 -2.98 -1.44 -15.09
CA TRP A 51 -4.37 -1.18 -14.79
C TRP A 51 -4.60 0.22 -14.26
N TRP A 52 -5.83 0.65 -14.47
CA TRP A 52 -6.40 1.84 -13.91
C TRP A 52 -7.64 1.49 -13.10
N ASP A 53 -7.69 1.91 -11.83
CA ASP A 53 -8.84 1.73 -10.94
C ASP A 53 -9.37 3.09 -10.48
N GLY A 54 -10.52 3.51 -11.02
CA GLY A 54 -11.14 4.79 -10.67
C GLY A 54 -11.72 4.84 -9.26
N THR A 55 -11.89 3.69 -8.60
CA THR A 55 -12.40 3.61 -7.22
C THR A 55 -11.32 4.00 -6.21
N ALA A 56 -10.04 3.90 -6.59
CA ALA A 56 -8.92 4.35 -5.76
C ALA A 56 -8.85 5.89 -5.68
N LEU A 57 -8.18 6.41 -4.64
CA LEU A 57 -7.97 7.85 -4.47
C LEU A 57 -7.20 8.47 -5.65
N SER A 58 -7.64 9.67 -6.03
CA SER A 58 -6.98 10.51 -7.04
C SER A 58 -5.62 11.04 -6.56
N ASN A 59 -4.82 11.56 -7.50
CA ASN A 59 -3.55 12.21 -7.16
C ASN A 59 -3.73 13.44 -6.25
N ALA A 60 -4.78 14.24 -6.47
CA ALA A 60 -5.06 15.41 -5.64
C ALA A 60 -5.34 14.99 -4.18
N GLN A 61 -6.17 13.96 -3.98
CA GLN A 61 -6.47 13.42 -2.66
C GLN A 61 -5.21 12.88 -1.96
N TRP A 62 -4.30 12.25 -2.69
CA TRP A 62 -3.00 11.81 -2.14
C TRP A 62 -2.05 12.97 -1.81
N ILE A 63 -2.08 14.05 -2.59
CA ILE A 63 -1.31 15.27 -2.30
C ILE A 63 -1.83 15.93 -1.01
N ASP A 64 -3.15 16.05 -0.86
CA ASP A 64 -3.79 16.62 0.34
C ASP A 64 -3.47 15.76 1.57
N TRP A 65 -3.50 14.44 1.42
CA TRP A 65 -3.11 13.49 2.46
C TRP A 65 -1.64 13.66 2.88
N ASN A 66 -0.72 13.75 1.92
CA ASN A 66 0.71 14.00 2.20
C ASN A 66 0.93 15.35 2.88
N ALA A 67 0.21 16.41 2.47
CA ALA A 67 0.29 17.72 3.10
C ALA A 67 -0.20 17.67 4.56
N ARG A 68 -1.28 16.92 4.82
CA ARG A 68 -1.79 16.71 6.18
C ARG A 68 -0.80 15.96 7.06
N ASN A 69 -0.18 14.89 6.56
CA ASN A 69 0.79 14.12 7.34
C ASN A 69 2.04 14.91 7.68
N ARG A 70 2.53 15.75 6.77
CA ARG A 70 3.64 16.68 7.08
C ARG A 70 3.26 17.64 8.22
N ARG A 71 2.07 18.24 8.16
CA ARG A 71 1.58 19.12 9.24
C ARG A 71 1.46 18.39 10.59
N LEU A 72 0.99 17.14 10.59
CA LEU A 72 0.94 16.34 11.83
C LEU A 72 2.34 15.99 12.34
N GLY A 73 3.29 15.72 11.44
CA GLY A 73 4.70 15.53 11.78
C GLY A 73 5.33 16.79 12.42
N GLU A 74 4.99 17.98 11.92
CA GLU A 74 5.43 19.26 12.49
C GLU A 74 4.91 19.50 13.92
N LEU A 75 3.80 18.88 14.31
CA LEU A 75 3.26 18.97 15.68
C LEU A 75 4.02 18.08 16.67
N ILE A 76 4.84 17.12 16.20
CA ILE A 76 5.67 16.27 17.06
C ILE A 76 6.76 17.14 17.70
N GLY A 77 6.80 17.18 19.04
CA GLY A 77 7.73 18.03 19.80
C GLY A 77 7.21 19.42 20.13
N THR A 78 5.98 19.75 19.74
CA THR A 78 5.25 20.94 20.21
C THR A 78 4.41 20.62 21.46
N PRO A 79 3.79 21.61 22.14
CA PRO A 79 2.85 21.35 23.25
C PRO A 79 1.58 20.60 22.86
N ALA A 80 1.40 20.23 21.58
CA ALA A 80 0.27 19.44 21.13
C ALA A 80 0.23 18.07 21.84
N PRO A 81 -0.95 17.58 22.27
CA PRO A 81 -1.04 16.29 22.93
C PRO A 81 -0.56 15.15 22.02
N VAL A 82 0.51 14.45 22.42
CA VAL A 82 1.11 13.35 21.64
C VAL A 82 0.10 12.25 21.31
N ALA A 83 -0.81 11.95 22.25
CA ALA A 83 -1.88 10.98 22.04
C ALA A 83 -2.87 11.42 20.93
N ALA A 84 -3.13 12.72 20.79
CA ALA A 84 -4.01 13.23 19.74
C ALA A 84 -3.34 13.15 18.36
N VAL A 85 -2.03 13.45 18.28
CA VAL A 85 -1.25 13.28 17.05
C VAL A 85 -1.15 11.80 16.67
N ALA A 86 -0.88 10.92 17.63
CA ALA A 86 -0.82 9.48 17.42
C ALA A 86 -2.17 8.89 16.98
N ALA A 87 -3.28 9.31 17.60
CA ALA A 87 -4.62 8.89 17.19
C ALA A 87 -4.97 9.38 15.78
N ALA A 88 -4.61 10.62 15.44
CA ALA A 88 -4.81 11.16 14.09
C ALA A 88 -3.99 10.40 13.03
N LEU A 89 -2.77 9.97 13.35
CA LEU A 89 -1.93 9.14 12.48
C LEU A 89 -2.46 7.69 12.37
N ALA A 90 -2.85 7.09 13.49
CA ALA A 90 -3.39 5.72 13.54
C ALA A 90 -4.69 5.59 12.73
N TRP A 91 -5.58 6.58 12.86
CA TRP A 91 -6.80 6.62 12.07
C TRP A 91 -6.52 6.76 10.57
N GLN A 92 -5.47 7.48 10.16
CA GLN A 92 -5.07 7.55 8.75
C GLN A 92 -4.53 6.24 8.20
N GLY A 93 -3.97 5.37 9.04
CA GLY A 93 -3.55 4.03 8.62
C GLY A 93 -4.71 3.11 8.22
N SER A 94 -5.94 3.39 8.66
CA SER A 94 -7.12 2.58 8.31
C SER A 94 -7.41 2.58 6.80
N ALA A 95 -7.04 3.66 6.13
CA ALA A 95 -7.02 3.83 4.68
C ALA A 95 -6.34 2.70 3.90
N PHE A 96 -5.17 2.28 4.41
CA PHE A 96 -4.35 1.29 3.75
C PHE A 96 -4.98 -0.10 3.80
N GLY A 97 -5.87 -0.34 4.77
CA GLY A 97 -6.62 -1.59 4.91
C GLY A 97 -7.98 -1.59 4.21
N ALA A 98 -8.55 -0.41 3.94
CA ALA A 98 -9.88 -0.29 3.32
C ALA A 98 -9.86 -0.32 1.78
N ALA A 99 -8.73 0.03 1.16
CA ALA A 99 -8.62 0.14 -0.30
C ALA A 99 -8.12 -1.18 -0.94
N SER A 100 -8.81 -1.62 -2.00
CA SER A 100 -8.34 -2.71 -2.88
C SER A 100 -7.09 -2.30 -3.68
N ASN A 101 -6.97 -1.01 -4.01
CA ASN A 101 -5.83 -0.39 -4.68
C ASN A 101 -5.50 0.95 -4.04
N LEU A 102 -4.22 1.21 -3.75
CA LEU A 102 -3.80 2.50 -3.20
C LEU A 102 -3.71 3.59 -4.28
N ARG A 103 -3.24 3.24 -5.48
CA ARG A 103 -3.10 4.18 -6.60
C ARG A 103 -4.00 3.76 -7.74
N ARG A 104 -4.52 4.73 -8.48
CA ARG A 104 -5.37 4.47 -9.65
C ARG A 104 -4.60 3.73 -10.73
N ALA A 105 -3.45 4.25 -11.14
CA ALA A 105 -2.62 3.68 -12.19
C ALA A 105 -1.48 2.84 -11.59
N ASN A 106 -1.34 1.61 -12.07
CA ASN A 106 -0.32 0.67 -11.60
C ASN A 106 0.25 -0.12 -12.77
N LEU A 107 1.51 -0.51 -12.66
CA LEU A 107 2.20 -1.43 -13.56
C LEU A 107 2.69 -2.63 -12.73
N PHE A 108 2.37 -3.84 -13.17
CA PHE A 108 2.85 -5.07 -12.56
C PHE A 108 3.66 -5.87 -13.57
N MET A 109 4.76 -6.45 -13.09
CA MET A 109 5.53 -7.41 -13.84
C MET A 109 5.87 -8.58 -12.93
N ARG A 110 5.74 -9.81 -13.43
CA ARG A 110 6.21 -11.02 -12.78
C ARG A 110 7.02 -11.84 -13.76
N VAL A 111 8.17 -12.30 -13.31
CA VAL A 111 8.98 -13.32 -13.98
C VAL A 111 9.00 -14.54 -13.08
N GLY A 112 8.62 -15.69 -13.61
CA GLY A 112 8.70 -16.97 -12.92
C GLY A 112 9.40 -18.00 -13.79
N TRP A 113 10.03 -18.98 -13.16
CA TRP A 113 10.65 -20.09 -13.86
C TRP A 113 10.32 -21.38 -13.13
N THR A 114 9.84 -22.37 -13.87
CA THR A 114 9.68 -23.74 -13.35
C THR A 114 10.84 -24.57 -13.87
N HIS A 115 11.63 -25.14 -12.96
CA HIS A 115 12.74 -26.00 -13.30
C HIS A 115 12.84 -27.15 -12.33
N ASP A 116 12.56 -28.36 -12.81
CA ASP A 116 12.42 -29.57 -12.00
C ASP A 116 11.46 -29.35 -10.83
N LYS A 117 11.99 -29.37 -9.61
CA LYS A 117 11.23 -29.17 -8.37
C LYS A 117 11.17 -27.70 -7.95
N TRP A 118 11.93 -26.81 -8.59
CA TRP A 118 12.09 -25.42 -8.18
C TRP A 118 11.20 -24.48 -8.98
N GLN A 119 10.65 -23.49 -8.28
CA GLN A 119 9.76 -22.46 -8.82
C GLN A 119 10.17 -21.07 -8.28
N PRO A 120 11.35 -20.54 -8.66
CA PRO A 120 11.69 -19.14 -8.36
C PRO A 120 10.76 -18.17 -9.11
N ALA A 121 10.41 -17.07 -8.45
CA ALA A 121 9.73 -15.95 -9.09
C ALA A 121 10.12 -14.60 -8.49
N PHE A 122 10.05 -13.58 -9.32
CA PHE A 122 10.28 -12.19 -8.98
C PHE A 122 9.13 -11.35 -9.52
N ASP A 123 8.52 -10.52 -8.68
CA ASP A 123 7.47 -9.60 -9.10
C ASP A 123 7.69 -8.18 -8.60
N VAL A 124 7.23 -7.22 -9.41
CA VAL A 124 7.28 -5.79 -9.13
C VAL A 124 5.92 -5.20 -9.41
N LEU A 125 5.32 -4.56 -8.41
CA LEU A 125 4.28 -3.57 -8.57
C LEU A 125 4.92 -2.18 -8.56
N TYR A 126 4.58 -1.34 -9.52
CA TYR A 126 5.04 0.04 -9.63
C TYR A 126 3.87 0.98 -9.79
N THR A 127 3.92 2.12 -9.09
CA THR A 127 2.89 3.17 -9.14
C THR A 127 3.46 4.41 -9.82
N PRO A 128 3.21 4.64 -11.13
CA PRO A 128 3.87 5.71 -11.89
C PRO A 128 3.65 7.11 -11.33
N ALA A 129 2.53 7.34 -10.65
CA ALA A 129 2.14 8.66 -10.18
C ALA A 129 2.99 9.19 -9.00
N ASP A 130 3.70 8.34 -8.26
CA ASP A 130 4.60 8.72 -7.14
C ASP A 130 5.88 7.88 -7.06
N ALA A 131 6.13 7.02 -8.05
CA ALA A 131 7.26 6.09 -8.08
C ALA A 131 7.31 5.12 -6.87
N GLY A 132 6.16 4.85 -6.25
CA GLY A 132 6.01 3.80 -5.26
C GLY A 132 6.18 2.42 -5.89
N ARG A 133 6.67 1.46 -5.09
CA ARG A 133 6.89 0.09 -5.56
C ARG A 133 6.73 -0.96 -4.47
N ILE A 134 6.29 -2.14 -4.88
CA ILE A 134 6.38 -3.38 -4.11
C ILE A 134 7.23 -4.34 -4.92
N VAL A 135 8.22 -4.94 -4.29
CA VAL A 135 9.07 -5.96 -4.91
C VAL A 135 8.97 -7.25 -4.11
N THR A 136 8.69 -8.37 -4.76
CA THR A 136 8.68 -9.69 -4.12
C THR A 136 9.67 -10.61 -4.82
N ALA A 137 10.52 -11.27 -4.06
CA ALA A 137 11.27 -12.44 -4.50
C ALA A 137 10.73 -13.66 -3.76
N SER A 138 10.45 -14.75 -4.49
CA SER A 138 9.88 -15.97 -3.93
C SER A 138 10.54 -17.20 -4.50
N LEU A 139 10.57 -18.27 -3.71
CA LEU A 139 11.12 -19.56 -4.08
C LEU A 139 10.17 -20.65 -3.60
N GLY A 140 9.58 -21.35 -4.56
CA GLY A 140 8.85 -22.58 -4.32
C GLY A 140 9.74 -23.81 -4.57
N TRP A 141 9.54 -24.85 -3.77
CA TRP A 141 10.07 -26.18 -4.01
C TRP A 141 8.95 -27.21 -3.88
N LEU A 142 8.81 -28.09 -4.88
CA LEU A 142 7.79 -29.13 -4.95
C LEU A 142 8.46 -30.51 -5.04
N GLY A 143 8.53 -31.18 -3.89
CA GLY A 143 8.86 -32.60 -3.81
C GLY A 143 7.65 -33.50 -3.91
N ASP A 144 7.87 -34.79 -3.69
CA ASP A 144 6.86 -35.82 -3.95
C ASP A 144 5.74 -35.81 -2.91
N ARG A 145 6.05 -35.46 -1.65
CA ARG A 145 5.09 -35.30 -0.54
C ARG A 145 5.20 -33.97 0.19
N LEU A 146 6.26 -33.21 -0.06
CA LEU A 146 6.54 -31.96 0.63
C LEU A 146 6.57 -30.81 -0.38
N ARG A 147 5.82 -29.77 -0.08
CA ARG A 147 5.91 -28.48 -0.76
C ARG A 147 6.43 -27.44 0.23
N ILE A 148 7.38 -26.62 -0.20
CA ILE A 148 7.89 -25.47 0.54
C ILE A 148 7.69 -24.23 -0.31
N ASP A 149 7.20 -23.16 0.29
CA ASP A 149 7.11 -21.84 -0.33
C ASP A 149 7.72 -20.81 0.61
N SER A 150 8.57 -19.95 0.07
CA SER A 150 9.18 -18.86 0.81
C SER A 150 9.22 -17.59 -0.02
N GLY A 151 9.30 -16.44 0.64
CA GLY A 151 9.49 -15.20 -0.05
C GLY A 151 9.76 -14.01 0.85
N LEU A 152 10.28 -12.95 0.22
CA LEU A 152 10.55 -11.66 0.80
C LEU A 152 9.88 -10.59 -0.04
N ARG A 153 9.02 -9.78 0.59
CA ARG A 153 8.38 -8.61 -0.01
C ARG A 153 8.91 -7.34 0.63
N VAL A 154 9.20 -6.34 -0.19
CA VAL A 154 9.68 -5.02 0.23
C VAL A 154 8.82 -3.94 -0.41
N TYR A 155 8.42 -2.97 0.40
CA TYR A 155 7.71 -1.76 -0.02
C TYR A 155 8.71 -0.60 -0.08
N GLY A 156 8.61 0.25 -1.10
CA GLY A 156 9.53 1.37 -1.27
C GLY A 156 9.05 2.44 -2.26
N GLY A 157 9.95 3.36 -2.58
CA GLY A 157 9.68 4.58 -3.35
C GLY A 157 10.27 5.80 -2.63
N PRO A 158 10.13 7.02 -3.19
CA PRO A 158 10.38 8.26 -2.46
C PRO A 158 9.54 8.34 -1.17
N ASP A 159 9.97 9.11 -0.17
CA ASP A 159 9.24 9.21 1.12
C ASP A 159 7.80 9.75 0.97
N SER A 160 7.55 10.54 -0.09
CA SER A 160 6.21 11.02 -0.44
C SER A 160 5.33 9.98 -1.13
N ALA A 161 5.89 8.84 -1.54
CA ALA A 161 5.13 7.77 -2.17
C ALA A 161 4.27 7.05 -1.14
N VAL A 162 3.03 6.75 -1.50
CA VAL A 162 2.06 6.13 -0.60
C VAL A 162 2.57 4.77 -0.12
N LEU A 163 3.17 3.99 -1.02
CA LEU A 163 3.75 2.68 -0.70
C LEU A 163 4.97 2.76 0.22
N ALA A 164 5.68 3.90 0.29
CA ALA A 164 6.78 4.08 1.25
C ALA A 164 6.28 4.41 2.67
N GLN A 165 5.01 4.79 2.80
CA GLN A 165 4.38 5.23 4.04
C GLN A 165 3.53 4.14 4.71
N VAL A 166 3.44 2.95 4.11
CA VAL A 166 2.76 1.80 4.76
C VAL A 166 3.52 1.37 6.02
N PRO A 167 2.83 0.92 7.09
CA PRO A 167 3.49 0.55 8.34
C PRO A 167 4.50 -0.60 8.18
N THR A 168 4.17 -1.59 7.34
CA THR A 168 5.01 -2.77 7.15
C THR A 168 5.86 -2.63 5.90
N ARG A 169 7.14 -2.32 6.07
CA ARG A 169 8.07 -2.11 4.93
C ARG A 169 8.66 -3.39 4.36
N ARG A 170 8.72 -4.47 5.15
CA ARG A 170 9.31 -5.76 4.75
C ARG A 170 8.50 -6.90 5.34
N ILE A 171 8.21 -7.91 4.53
CA ILE A 171 7.48 -9.11 4.94
C ILE A 171 8.27 -10.31 4.45
N GLY A 172 8.65 -11.19 5.37
CA GLY A 172 9.16 -12.51 5.05
C GLY A 172 8.09 -13.56 5.35
N TYR A 173 7.99 -14.59 4.51
CA TYR A 173 7.11 -15.72 4.77
C TYR A 173 7.79 -17.03 4.42
N LEU A 174 7.36 -18.08 5.11
CA LEU A 174 7.74 -19.46 4.88
C LEU A 174 6.54 -20.33 5.20
N SER A 175 6.19 -21.24 4.30
CA SER A 175 5.17 -22.26 4.51
C SER A 175 5.65 -23.60 4.00
N ALA A 176 5.23 -24.66 4.67
CA ALA A 176 5.48 -26.03 4.25
C ALA A 176 4.20 -26.85 4.36
N THR A 177 3.91 -27.64 3.34
CA THR A 177 2.75 -28.54 3.28
C THR A 177 3.22 -29.95 3.02
N TRP A 178 2.78 -30.89 3.85
CA TRP A 178 3.07 -32.31 3.70
C TRP A 178 1.80 -33.08 3.32
N ALA A 179 1.82 -33.81 2.21
CA ALA A 179 0.73 -34.67 1.77
C ALA A 179 0.75 -36.00 2.54
N PHE A 180 -0.39 -36.38 3.11
CA PHE A 180 -0.63 -37.61 3.86
C PHE A 180 -1.15 -38.74 2.96
#